data_AF-A0AA39NRW7-F1
#
_entry.id   AF-A0AA39NRW7-F1
#
_cell.length_a   1.000
_cell.length_b   1.000
_cell.length_c   1.000
_cell.angle_alpha   90.00
_cell.angle_beta   90.00
_cell.angle_gamma   90.00
#
_symmetry.space_group_name_H-M   'P 1'
#
loop_
_entity.id
_entity.type
_entity.pdbx_description
1 polymer ?
#
loop_
_entity_poly.entity_id
_entity_poly.type
_entity_poly.pdbx_seq_one_letter_code
_entity_poly.pdbx_strand_id
1 'polypeptide(L)'
;MIIETLARVHAQRNVDLARGLGAIRRVVRTDASSGLTTRELFLAIKQKESANKDLPPKKWAGVKSLSFLKTTLLPLLQLNHEIKPVKSLRIPEPTAAAPTAQKKKKGKKSKGVDTVQPITTWVWKYTPEYAKEQAQQSATARAAAEAKDRPVYGSEVGIGEDYSHLNRRRLRARPGKIRRALFAKKAHDAFLTERARATEGAE
;
A
#
# COMPACT_ATOMS: atom_id res chain seq x y z
N MET A 1 6.28 5.03 31.73
CA MET A 1 6.18 6.21 30.85
C MET A 1 7.15 6.25 29.66
N ILE A 2 8.49 6.32 29.80
CA ILE A 2 9.41 6.52 28.64
C ILE A 2 9.37 5.36 27.62
N ILE A 3 9.19 4.12 28.08
CA ILE A 3 9.18 2.94 27.19
C ILE A 3 7.88 2.88 26.37
N GLU A 4 6.75 3.33 26.93
CA GLU A 4 5.45 3.30 26.25
C GLU A 4 5.35 4.36 25.16
N THR A 5 5.95 5.54 25.37
CA THR A 5 6.00 6.59 24.35
C THR A 5 6.84 6.14 23.15
N LEU A 6 7.98 5.49 23.40
CA LEU A 6 8.81 4.88 22.36
C LEU A 6 8.04 3.82 21.56
N ALA A 7 7.35 2.89 22.25
CA ALA A 7 6.56 1.86 21.60
C ALA A 7 5.45 2.44 20.69
N ARG A 8 4.75 3.48 21.16
CA ARG A 8 3.73 4.18 20.36
C ARG A 8 4.33 4.87 19.14
N VAL A 9 5.49 5.51 19.28
CA VAL A 9 6.21 6.16 18.17
C VAL A 9 6.66 5.14 17.13
N HIS A 10 7.19 3.99 17.56
CA HIS A 10 7.58 2.90 16.64
C HIS A 10 6.37 2.29 15.93
N ALA A 11 5.27 2.04 16.64
CA ALA A 11 4.04 1.54 16.03
C ALA A 11 3.48 2.51 14.98
N GLN A 12 3.45 3.81 15.30
CA GLN A 12 3.00 4.83 14.36
C GLN A 12 3.90 4.91 13.12
N ARG A 13 5.23 4.84 13.31
CA ARG A 13 6.20 4.80 12.20
C ARG A 13 5.97 3.61 11.29
N ASN A 14 5.73 2.42 11.84
CA ASN A 14 5.48 1.21 11.06
C ASN A 14 4.18 1.31 10.24
N VAL A 15 3.13 1.89 10.83
CA VAL A 15 1.86 2.14 10.14
C VAL A 15 2.06 3.13 8.99
N ASP A 16 2.78 4.21 9.21
CA ASP A 16 3.07 5.22 8.18
C ASP A 16 3.92 4.62 7.04
N LEU A 17 4.91 3.79 7.36
CA LEU A 17 5.71 3.06 6.38
C LEU A 17 4.85 2.13 5.52
N ALA A 18 4.05 1.26 6.15
CA ALA A 18 3.19 0.33 5.42
C ALA A 18 2.21 1.05 4.48
N ARG A 19 1.65 2.18 4.94
CA ARG A 19 0.77 3.03 4.13
C ARG A 19 1.51 3.70 2.97
N GLY A 20 2.67 4.29 3.25
CA GLY A 20 3.51 4.93 2.25
C GLY A 20 3.94 3.96 1.14
N LEU A 21 4.41 2.77 1.51
CA LEU A 21 4.76 1.71 0.57
C LEU A 21 3.55 1.29 -0.28
N GLY A 22 2.39 1.09 0.35
CA GLY A 22 1.15 0.74 -0.35
C GLY A 22 0.65 1.83 -1.30
N ALA A 23 0.86 3.11 -0.98
CA ALA A 23 0.51 4.23 -1.85
C ALA A 23 1.43 4.29 -3.08
N ILE A 24 2.74 4.13 -2.88
CA ILE A 24 3.72 4.10 -3.98
C ILE A 24 3.40 2.94 -4.93
N ARG A 25 3.19 1.73 -4.41
CA ARG A 25 2.83 0.56 -5.23
C ARG A 25 1.58 0.82 -6.08
N ARG A 26 0.56 1.48 -5.52
CA ARG A 26 -0.66 1.82 -6.26
C ARG A 26 -0.43 2.83 -7.39
N VAL A 27 0.44 3.82 -7.19
CA VAL A 27 0.74 4.83 -8.22
C VAL A 27 1.66 4.27 -9.30
N VAL A 28 2.74 3.60 -8.92
CA VAL A 28 3.67 3.01 -9.89
C VAL A 28 2.98 1.95 -10.76
N ARG A 29 1.97 1.25 -10.22
CA ARG A 29 1.16 0.28 -11.00
C ARG A 29 0.27 0.96 -12.05
N THR A 30 -0.33 2.10 -11.76
CA THR A 30 -1.19 2.80 -12.73
C THR A 30 -0.40 3.35 -13.90
N ASP A 31 0.83 3.78 -13.66
CA ASP A 31 1.66 4.50 -14.64
C ASP A 31 2.89 3.67 -15.08
N ALA A 32 2.73 2.33 -15.09
CA ALA A 32 3.82 1.38 -15.33
C ALA A 32 4.51 1.55 -16.70
N SER A 33 3.86 2.20 -17.67
CA SER A 33 4.36 2.37 -19.04
C SER A 33 5.46 3.45 -19.13
N SER A 34 5.19 4.67 -18.66
CA SER A 34 6.10 5.81 -18.75
C SER A 34 7.02 5.95 -17.53
N GLY A 35 6.69 5.30 -16.41
CA GLY A 35 7.31 5.46 -15.09
C GLY A 35 7.00 6.83 -14.45
N LEU A 36 7.43 7.11 -13.22
CA LEU A 36 7.34 8.48 -12.65
C LEU A 36 8.67 8.97 -12.10
N THR A 37 8.94 10.27 -12.26
CA THR A 37 10.02 10.92 -11.50
C THR A 37 9.64 10.99 -10.02
N THR A 38 10.61 11.16 -9.12
CA THR A 38 10.30 11.23 -7.67
C THR A 38 9.33 12.35 -7.31
N ARG A 39 9.37 13.47 -8.04
CA ARG A 39 8.46 14.61 -7.82
C ARG A 39 7.05 14.30 -8.30
N GLU A 40 6.92 13.76 -9.50
CA GLU A 40 5.62 13.32 -10.03
C GLU A 40 5.00 12.22 -9.16
N LEU A 41 5.81 11.25 -8.71
CA LEU A 41 5.38 10.20 -7.80
C LEU A 41 4.78 10.79 -6.52
N PHE A 42 5.47 11.76 -5.91
CA PHE A 42 4.98 12.45 -4.72
C PHE A 42 3.67 13.21 -5.00
N LEU A 43 3.59 13.94 -6.11
CA LEU A 43 2.40 14.70 -6.49
C LEU A 43 1.21 13.78 -6.79
N ALA A 44 1.41 12.69 -7.52
CA ALA A 44 0.39 11.71 -7.83
C ALA A 44 -0.14 11.02 -6.55
N ILE A 45 0.73 10.72 -5.59
CA ILE A 45 0.33 10.22 -4.27
C ILE A 45 -0.52 11.28 -3.55
N LYS A 46 -0.08 12.54 -3.51
CA LYS A 46 -0.82 13.63 -2.87
C LYS A 46 -2.16 13.92 -3.53
N GLN A 47 -2.24 13.82 -4.84
CA GLN A 47 -3.48 13.98 -5.59
C GLN A 47 -4.46 12.85 -5.25
N LYS A 48 -4.02 11.59 -5.24
CA LYS A 48 -4.84 10.46 -4.79
C LYS A 48 -5.24 10.58 -3.32
N GLU A 49 -4.35 11.05 -2.45
CA GLU A 49 -4.66 11.36 -1.05
C GLU A 49 -5.77 12.42 -0.96
N SER A 50 -5.66 13.50 -1.74
CA SER A 50 -6.65 14.58 -1.77
C SER A 50 -8.02 14.16 -2.31
N ALA A 51 -8.05 13.23 -3.26
CA ALA A 51 -9.29 12.66 -3.78
C ALA A 51 -10.00 11.74 -2.76
N ASN A 52 -9.27 11.27 -1.75
CA ASN A 52 -9.78 10.37 -0.71
C ASN A 52 -10.02 11.09 0.64
N LYS A 53 -10.13 12.42 0.64
CA LYS A 53 -10.35 13.23 1.85
C LYS A 53 -11.62 12.84 2.63
N ASP A 54 -12.61 12.28 1.94
CA ASP A 54 -13.88 11.85 2.53
C ASP A 54 -13.76 10.55 3.34
N LEU A 55 -12.65 9.82 3.18
CA LEU A 55 -12.35 8.64 3.97
C LEU A 55 -11.64 9.02 5.27
N PRO A 56 -11.82 8.25 6.37
CA PRO A 56 -11.18 8.56 7.63
C PRO A 56 -9.65 8.68 7.47
N PRO A 57 -9.00 9.66 8.14
CA PRO A 57 -7.57 9.99 7.96
C PRO A 57 -6.64 8.81 8.19
N LYS A 58 -7.11 7.81 8.95
CA LYS A 58 -6.44 6.52 9.18
C LYS A 58 -6.22 5.70 7.89
N LYS A 59 -6.89 5.99 6.77
CA LYS A 59 -6.79 5.16 5.55
C LYS A 59 -5.83 5.70 4.49
N TRP A 60 -5.50 6.99 4.48
CA TRP A 60 -4.86 7.60 3.30
C TRP A 60 -3.57 8.40 3.58
N ALA A 61 -3.29 8.87 4.79
CA ALA A 61 -2.02 9.55 5.07
C ALA A 61 -0.85 8.54 5.08
N GLY A 62 -0.08 8.46 3.99
CA GLY A 62 1.05 7.53 3.85
C GLY A 62 2.40 8.21 3.65
N VAL A 63 2.46 9.32 2.89
CA VAL A 63 3.73 9.99 2.58
C VAL A 63 3.74 11.42 3.11
N LYS A 64 4.55 11.66 4.15
CA LYS A 64 4.61 12.96 4.84
C LYS A 64 5.32 14.04 4.03
N SER A 65 6.45 13.69 3.40
CA SER A 65 7.28 14.65 2.68
C SER A 65 8.04 13.99 1.53
N LEU A 66 8.54 14.83 0.63
CA LEU A 66 9.38 14.40 -0.50
C LEU A 66 10.74 13.86 0.00
N SER A 67 11.25 14.41 1.11
CA SER A 67 12.45 13.88 1.77
C SER A 67 12.22 12.47 2.29
N PHE A 68 11.12 12.25 3.03
CA PHE A 68 10.76 10.92 3.55
C PHE A 68 10.60 9.86 2.44
N LEU A 69 9.99 10.25 1.32
CA LEU A 69 9.89 9.40 0.13
C LEU A 69 11.29 9.00 -0.39
N LYS A 70 12.20 9.96 -0.52
CA LYS A 70 13.57 9.74 -1.04
C LYS A 70 14.48 8.96 -0.09
N THR A 71 14.43 9.25 1.20
CA THR A 71 15.38 8.70 2.18
C THR A 71 14.94 7.38 2.76
N THR A 72 13.62 7.15 2.86
CA THR A 72 13.07 6.00 3.58
C THR A 72 12.34 5.05 2.64
N LEU A 73 11.33 5.52 1.92
CA LEU A 73 10.43 4.62 1.18
C LEU A 73 11.06 4.06 -0.10
N LEU A 74 11.68 4.92 -0.92
CA LEU A 74 12.29 4.48 -2.18
C LEU A 74 13.46 3.51 -1.97
N PRO A 75 14.40 3.75 -1.03
CA PRO A 75 15.45 2.79 -0.73
C PRO A 75 14.92 1.43 -0.24
N LEU A 76 13.84 1.42 0.56
CA LEU A 76 13.21 0.18 1.01
C LEU A 76 12.61 -0.62 -0.15
N LEU A 77 11.91 0.04 -1.07
CA LEU A 77 11.35 -0.62 -2.26
C LEU A 77 12.43 -1.10 -3.23
N GLN A 78 13.56 -0.40 -3.28
CA GLN A 78 14.72 -0.81 -4.07
C GLN A 78 15.43 -2.02 -3.43
N LEU A 79 15.59 -2.03 -2.10
CA LEU A 79 16.16 -3.15 -1.36
C LEU A 79 15.33 -4.42 -1.52
N ASN A 80 14.00 -4.29 -1.53
CA ASN A 80 13.08 -5.40 -1.77
C ASN A 80 12.98 -5.81 -3.25
N HIS A 81 13.82 -5.24 -4.12
CA HIS A 81 13.81 -5.49 -5.57
C HIS A 81 12.45 -5.21 -6.25
N GLU A 82 11.60 -4.36 -5.67
CA GLU A 82 10.30 -4.05 -6.25
C GLU A 82 10.46 -3.02 -7.36
N ILE A 83 11.24 -1.97 -7.12
CA ILE A 83 11.43 -0.87 -8.07
C ILE A 83 12.90 -0.64 -8.37
N LYS A 84 13.19 -0.11 -9.57
CA LYS A 84 14.51 0.37 -9.94
C LYS A 84 14.44 1.73 -10.63
N PRO A 85 15.41 2.62 -10.39
CA PRO A 85 15.55 3.84 -11.16
C PRO A 85 16.06 3.49 -12.57
N VAL A 86 15.36 3.94 -13.59
CA VAL A 86 15.70 3.73 -15.01
C VAL A 86 15.83 5.09 -15.68
N LYS A 87 16.88 5.27 -16.49
CA LYS A 87 17.00 6.45 -17.34
C LYS A 87 15.96 6.37 -18.44
N SER A 88 15.11 7.39 -18.54
CA SER A 88 14.13 7.53 -19.60
C SER A 88 14.33 8.86 -20.31
N LEU A 89 14.28 8.85 -21.64
CA LEU A 89 14.15 10.07 -22.42
C LEU A 89 12.72 10.58 -22.25
N ARG A 90 12.57 11.86 -21.88
CA ARG A 90 11.29 12.53 -21.75
C ARG A 90 11.31 13.88 -22.41
N ILE A 91 10.25 14.18 -23.14
CA ILE A 91 9.97 15.53 -23.62
C ILE A 91 9.30 16.25 -22.46
N PRO A 92 9.90 17.30 -21.87
CA PRO A 92 9.24 18.04 -20.80
C PRO A 92 7.95 18.66 -21.33
N GLU A 93 6.82 18.35 -20.69
CA GLU A 93 5.57 19.06 -21.00
C GLU A 93 5.69 20.54 -20.60
N PRO A 94 5.24 21.49 -21.44
CA PRO A 94 5.33 22.92 -21.19
C PRO A 94 4.28 23.42 -20.18
N THR A 95 4.01 22.67 -19.10
CA THR A 95 2.99 23.02 -18.11
C THR A 95 3.62 23.39 -16.76
N ALA A 96 3.55 24.69 -16.49
CA ALA A 96 3.72 25.34 -15.17
C ALA A 96 5.04 25.09 -14.43
N ALA A 97 6.16 25.44 -15.08
CA ALA A 97 7.32 25.90 -14.32
C ALA A 97 6.94 27.19 -13.58
N ALA A 98 6.51 27.08 -12.31
CA ALA A 98 6.67 28.19 -11.39
C ALA A 98 8.16 28.58 -11.44
N PRO A 99 8.51 29.83 -11.79
CA PRO A 99 9.90 30.23 -11.86
C PRO A 99 10.44 30.19 -10.44
N THR A 100 11.22 29.15 -10.12
CA THR A 100 12.15 29.23 -9.01
C THR A 100 13.01 30.45 -9.29
N ALA A 101 12.79 31.50 -8.50
CA ALA A 101 13.53 32.74 -8.53
C ALA A 101 15.01 32.46 -8.24
N GLN A 102 15.73 31.99 -9.25
CA GLN A 102 17.18 31.98 -9.25
C GLN A 102 17.60 33.44 -9.34
N LYS A 103 18.22 33.90 -8.25
CA LYS A 103 18.81 35.22 -8.13
C LYS A 103 19.65 35.54 -9.37
N LYS A 104 19.32 36.70 -9.95
CA LYS A 104 19.91 37.34 -11.13
C LYS A 104 21.43 37.13 -11.22
N LYS A 105 21.89 36.46 -12.27
CA LYS A 105 23.15 36.82 -12.94
C LYS A 105 22.82 37.24 -14.39
N LYS A 106 23.24 38.46 -14.68
CA LYS A 106 23.06 39.25 -15.90
C LYS A 106 23.76 38.55 -17.06
N GLY A 107 23.04 38.22 -18.14
CA GLY A 107 23.65 37.65 -19.34
C GLY A 107 22.69 37.25 -20.45
N LYS A 108 22.48 38.19 -21.38
CA LYS A 108 22.14 38.00 -22.81
C LYS A 108 20.78 37.35 -23.18
N LYS A 109 19.94 38.19 -23.79
CA LYS A 109 18.74 37.81 -24.55
C LYS A 109 19.14 36.93 -25.74
N SER A 110 18.53 35.76 -25.85
CA SER A 110 18.26 35.09 -27.13
C SER A 110 16.81 34.60 -27.11
N LYS A 111 15.94 35.27 -27.87
CA LYS A 111 14.66 34.71 -28.30
C LYS A 111 14.97 33.62 -29.32
N GLY A 112 15.07 32.38 -28.88
CA GLY A 112 15.08 31.20 -29.74
C GLY A 112 13.77 30.45 -29.49
N VAL A 113 13.10 30.03 -30.56
CA VAL A 113 11.94 29.14 -30.50
C VAL A 113 12.34 27.92 -29.65
N ASP A 114 11.69 27.75 -28.49
CA ASP A 114 11.95 26.66 -27.55
C ASP A 114 11.62 25.32 -28.21
N THR A 115 12.58 24.79 -28.95
CA THR A 115 12.53 23.42 -29.45
C THR A 115 12.72 22.54 -28.22
N VAL A 116 11.63 21.94 -27.75
CA VAL A 116 11.62 21.13 -26.54
C VAL A 116 12.48 19.89 -26.77
N GLN A 117 13.75 19.96 -26.37
CA GLN A 117 14.69 18.84 -26.50
C GLN A 117 14.34 17.76 -25.47
N PRO A 118 14.38 16.46 -25.85
CA PRO A 118 14.17 15.38 -24.91
C PRO A 118 15.29 15.38 -23.85
N ILE A 119 14.90 15.42 -22.58
CA ILE A 119 15.82 15.36 -21.44
C ILE A 119 15.86 13.93 -20.92
N THR A 120 17.06 13.41 -20.68
CA THR A 120 17.23 12.15 -19.96
C THR A 120 16.93 12.37 -18.48
N THR A 121 15.90 11.69 -17.96
CA THR A 121 15.50 11.78 -16.55
C THR A 121 15.51 10.42 -15.89
N TRP A 122 15.75 10.40 -14.57
CA TRP A 122 15.64 9.17 -13.78
C TRP A 122 14.20 8.96 -13.34
N VAL A 123 13.69 7.78 -13.66
CA VAL A 123 12.28 7.43 -13.49
C VAL A 123 12.18 6.11 -12.74
N TRP A 124 11.27 6.00 -11.79
CA TRP A 124 11.03 4.76 -11.06
C TRP A 124 10.12 3.85 -11.87
N LYS A 125 10.57 2.61 -12.11
CA LYS A 125 9.78 1.55 -12.74
C LYS A 125 9.85 0.27 -11.92
N TYR A 126 8.83 -0.57 -12.03
CA TYR A 126 8.90 -1.91 -11.47
C TYR A 126 10.05 -2.71 -12.08
N THR A 127 10.68 -3.56 -11.27
CA THR A 127 11.58 -4.57 -11.81
C THR A 127 10.77 -5.59 -12.63
N PRO A 128 11.35 -6.16 -13.70
CA PRO A 128 10.64 -7.13 -14.53
C PRO A 128 10.27 -8.39 -13.75
N GLU A 129 11.09 -8.79 -12.78
CA GLU A 129 10.83 -9.92 -11.88
C GLU A 129 9.59 -9.68 -11.02
N TYR A 130 9.55 -8.54 -10.31
CA TYR A 130 8.41 -8.19 -9.47
C TYR A 130 7.12 -8.02 -10.28
N ALA A 131 7.20 -7.48 -11.50
CA ALA A 131 6.05 -7.37 -12.40
C ALA A 131 5.49 -8.75 -12.80
N LYS A 132 6.36 -9.73 -13.05
CA LYS A 132 5.96 -11.12 -13.35
C LYS A 132 5.31 -11.79 -12.14
N GLU A 133 5.91 -11.67 -10.96
CA GLU A 133 5.35 -12.22 -9.72
C GLU A 133 3.97 -11.65 -9.42
N GLN A 134 3.80 -10.33 -9.56
CA GLN A 134 2.51 -9.66 -9.39
C GLN A 134 1.46 -10.16 -10.39
N ALA A 135 1.84 -10.33 -11.66
CA ALA A 135 0.95 -10.88 -12.68
C ALA A 135 0.51 -12.30 -12.33
N GLN A 136 1.45 -13.15 -11.91
CA GLN A 136 1.16 -14.52 -11.47
C GLN A 136 0.24 -14.55 -10.25
N GLN A 137 0.50 -13.74 -9.23
CA GLN A 137 -0.36 -13.65 -8.04
C GLN A 137 -1.78 -13.20 -8.38
N SER A 138 -1.94 -12.26 -9.32
CA SER A 138 -3.26 -11.82 -9.75
C SER A 138 -4.00 -12.90 -10.55
N ALA A 139 -3.28 -13.68 -11.36
CA ALA A 139 -3.85 -14.78 -12.13
C ALA A 139 -4.29 -15.92 -11.21
N THR A 140 -3.47 -16.30 -10.22
CA THR A 140 -3.82 -17.33 -9.24
C THR A 140 -5.00 -16.91 -8.36
N ALA A 141 -5.06 -15.64 -7.94
CA ALA A 141 -6.19 -15.13 -7.17
C ALA A 141 -7.50 -15.15 -7.97
N ARG A 142 -7.46 -14.82 -9.27
CA ARG A 142 -8.62 -14.92 -10.17
C ARG A 142 -9.05 -16.37 -10.36
N ALA A 143 -8.11 -17.26 -10.65
CA ALA A 143 -8.38 -18.68 -10.78
C ALA A 143 -8.99 -19.27 -9.50
N ALA A 144 -8.50 -18.87 -8.33
CA ALA A 144 -9.05 -19.30 -7.04
C ALA A 144 -10.44 -18.72 -6.75
N ALA A 145 -10.76 -17.52 -7.23
CA ALA A 145 -12.11 -16.96 -7.13
C ALA A 145 -13.07 -17.72 -8.05
N GLU A 146 -12.68 -17.95 -9.30
CA GLU A 146 -13.46 -18.70 -10.28
C GLU A 146 -13.71 -20.15 -9.84
N ALA A 147 -12.73 -20.78 -9.20
CA ALA A 147 -12.87 -22.13 -8.66
C ALA A 147 -13.89 -22.24 -7.50
N LYS A 148 -14.19 -21.15 -6.79
CA LYS A 148 -15.22 -21.16 -5.73
C LYS A 148 -16.63 -21.13 -6.28
N ASP A 149 -16.81 -20.47 -7.42
CA ASP A 149 -18.12 -20.30 -8.06
C ASP A 149 -18.48 -21.52 -8.92
N ARG A 150 -17.48 -22.33 -9.30
CA ARG A 150 -17.72 -23.59 -9.99
C ARG A 150 -18.22 -24.64 -9.00
N PRO A 151 -19.44 -25.21 -9.20
CA PRO A 151 -19.85 -26.36 -8.41
C PRO A 151 -18.84 -27.48 -8.62
N VAL A 152 -18.43 -28.12 -7.52
CA VAL A 152 -17.53 -29.27 -7.57
C VAL A 152 -18.21 -30.34 -8.44
N TYR A 153 -17.51 -30.83 -9.45
CA TYR A 153 -18.02 -31.90 -10.31
C TYR A 153 -18.51 -33.08 -9.46
N GLY A 154 -19.78 -33.46 -9.62
CA GLY A 154 -20.42 -34.48 -8.77
C GLY A 154 -21.19 -33.92 -7.56
N SER A 155 -21.34 -32.60 -7.41
CA SER A 155 -22.22 -32.01 -6.40
C SER A 155 -23.68 -32.47 -6.54
N GLU A 156 -24.13 -32.74 -7.76
CA GLU A 156 -25.48 -33.25 -8.07
C GLU A 156 -25.72 -34.66 -7.51
N VAL A 157 -24.64 -35.44 -7.36
CA VAL A 157 -24.65 -36.81 -6.81
C VAL A 157 -24.15 -36.85 -5.35
N GLY A 158 -24.04 -35.69 -4.69
CA GLY A 158 -23.59 -35.59 -3.30
C GLY A 158 -22.09 -35.88 -3.10
N ILE A 159 -21.29 -35.89 -4.15
CA ILE A 159 -19.83 -36.12 -4.07
C ILE A 159 -19.19 -34.89 -3.41
N GLY A 160 -18.68 -35.09 -2.19
CA GLY A 160 -18.10 -34.03 -1.35
C GLY A 160 -18.96 -33.61 -0.15
N GLU A 161 -20.23 -34.01 -0.13
CA GLU A 161 -21.07 -33.91 1.05
C GLU A 161 -20.80 -35.12 1.95
N ASP A 162 -20.02 -34.90 3.02
CA ASP A 162 -19.77 -35.93 4.02
C ASP A 162 -21.03 -36.14 4.87
N TYR A 163 -21.95 -36.97 4.35
CA TYR A 163 -23.19 -37.38 5.02
C TYR A 163 -22.94 -38.37 6.17
N SER A 164 -21.68 -38.69 6.49
CA SER A 164 -21.36 -39.62 7.56
C SER A 164 -21.95 -39.17 8.90
N HIS A 165 -22.38 -40.15 9.70
CA HIS A 165 -22.86 -39.93 11.06
C HIS A 165 -21.84 -39.13 11.90
N LEU A 166 -20.53 -39.32 11.64
CA LEU A 166 -19.45 -38.62 12.31
C LEU A 166 -19.46 -37.12 11.99
N ASN A 167 -19.65 -36.73 10.72
CA ASN A 167 -19.69 -35.32 10.35
C ASN A 167 -20.92 -34.62 10.93
N ARG A 168 -22.10 -35.26 10.92
CA ARG A 168 -23.29 -34.74 11.61
C ARG A 168 -23.05 -34.54 13.10
N ARG A 169 -22.38 -35.48 13.78
CA ARG A 169 -22.01 -35.35 15.20
C ARG A 169 -21.03 -34.19 15.42
N ARG A 170 -20.02 -34.03 14.57
CA ARG A 170 -19.05 -32.92 14.61
C ARG A 170 -19.74 -31.56 14.41
N LEU A 171 -20.67 -31.48 13.44
CA LEU A 171 -21.45 -30.28 13.16
C LEU A 171 -22.37 -29.91 14.33
N ARG A 172 -22.97 -30.89 15.02
CA ARG A 172 -23.76 -30.62 16.25
C ARG A 172 -22.90 -30.14 17.42
N ALA A 173 -21.68 -30.65 17.57
CA ALA A 173 -20.78 -30.26 18.66
C ALA A 173 -20.09 -28.89 18.42
N ARG A 174 -19.90 -28.49 17.15
CA ARG A 174 -19.20 -27.26 16.75
C ARG A 174 -19.80 -25.99 17.37
N PRO A 175 -21.12 -25.72 17.29
CA PRO A 175 -21.72 -24.51 17.85
C PRO A 175 -21.42 -24.32 19.34
N GLY A 176 -21.50 -25.39 20.14
CA GLY A 176 -21.18 -25.32 21.57
C GLY A 176 -19.70 -25.03 21.85
N LYS A 177 -18.78 -25.54 21.02
CA LYS A 177 -17.35 -25.22 21.12
C LYS A 177 -17.07 -23.77 20.72
N ILE A 178 -17.68 -23.30 19.63
CA ILE A 178 -17.53 -21.94 19.12
C ILE A 178 -18.08 -20.91 20.12
N ARG A 179 -19.27 -21.15 20.68
CA ARG A 179 -19.86 -20.27 21.70
C ARG A 179 -18.97 -20.12 22.93
N ARG A 180 -18.44 -21.22 23.45
CA ARG A 180 -17.50 -21.20 24.59
C ARG A 180 -16.22 -20.42 24.28
N ALA A 181 -15.63 -20.65 23.11
CA ALA A 181 -14.43 -19.93 22.68
C ALA A 181 -14.69 -18.41 22.51
N LEU A 182 -15.83 -18.04 21.92
CA LEU A 182 -16.22 -16.64 21.77
C LEU A 182 -16.46 -15.96 23.12
N PHE A 183 -17.09 -16.65 24.07
CA PHE A 183 -17.29 -16.12 25.41
C PHE A 183 -15.97 -15.90 26.13
N ALA A 184 -15.07 -16.89 26.11
CA ALA A 184 -13.73 -16.77 26.69
C ALA A 184 -12.93 -15.61 26.07
N LYS A 185 -13.00 -15.44 24.75
CA LYS A 185 -12.36 -14.31 24.06
C LYS A 185 -12.93 -12.97 24.53
N LYS A 186 -14.26 -12.83 24.59
CA LYS A 186 -14.91 -11.58 25.05
C LYS A 186 -14.52 -11.24 26.49
N ALA A 187 -14.46 -12.24 27.37
CA ALA A 187 -14.03 -12.05 28.75
C ALA A 187 -12.56 -11.60 28.84
N HIS A 188 -11.68 -12.22 28.06
CA HIS A 188 -10.27 -11.82 27.98
C HIS A 188 -10.10 -10.40 27.42
N ASP A 189 -10.83 -10.06 26.35
CA ASP A 189 -10.80 -8.72 25.76
C ASP A 189 -11.32 -7.68 26.77
N ALA A 190 -12.41 -7.99 27.50
CA ALA A 190 -12.94 -7.14 28.57
C ALA A 190 -11.92 -6.90 29.68
N PHE A 191 -11.24 -7.96 30.14
CA PHE A 191 -10.17 -7.86 31.14
C PHE A 191 -9.02 -6.98 30.67
N LEU A 192 -8.59 -7.11 29.41
CA LEU A 192 -7.56 -6.24 28.85
C LEU A 192 -7.99 -4.76 28.80
N THR A 193 -9.25 -4.49 28.43
CA THR A 193 -9.78 -3.11 28.46
C THR A 193 -9.88 -2.53 29.87
N GLU A 194 -10.30 -3.31 30.87
CA GLU A 194 -10.34 -2.84 32.26
C GLU A 194 -8.95 -2.56 32.80
N ARG A 195 -7.98 -3.45 32.52
CA ARG A 195 -6.58 -3.23 32.88
C ARG A 195 -6.01 -1.95 32.25
N ALA A 196 -6.31 -1.70 30.98
CA ALA A 196 -5.90 -0.48 30.29
C ALA A 196 -6.52 0.78 30.92
N ARG A 197 -7.80 0.74 31.29
CA ARG A 197 -8.48 1.85 31.99
C ARG A 197 -7.92 2.09 33.40
N ALA A 198 -7.63 1.02 34.14
CA ALA A 198 -7.06 1.12 35.48
C ALA A 198 -5.66 1.76 35.46
N THR A 199 -4.87 1.51 34.40
CA THR A 199 -3.58 2.18 34.22
C THR A 199 -3.70 3.64 33.77
N GLU A 200 -4.79 4.03 33.10
CA GLU A 200 -5.02 5.41 32.64
C GLU A 200 -5.68 6.30 33.71
N GLY A 201 -6.35 5.73 34.72
CA GLY A 201 -6.98 6.47 35.82
C GLY A 201 -6.14 6.60 37.10
N ALA A 202 -4.90 6.10 37.08
CA ALA A 202 -3.95 6.17 38.21
C ALA A 202 -2.84 7.24 38.00
N GLU A 203 -2.98 8.08 36.98
CA GLU A 203 -2.24 9.34 36.80
C GLU A 203 -3.10 10.52 37.26
#